data_AF-A0A970YGQ8-F1
#
_entry.id   AF-A0A970YGQ8-F1
#
_cell.length_a   1.000
_cell.length_b   1.000
_cell.length_c   1.000
_cell.angle_alpha   90.00
_cell.angle_beta   90.00
_cell.angle_gamma   90.00
#
_symmetry.space_group_name_H-M   'P 1'
#
loop_
_entity.id
_entity.type
_entity.pdbx_description
1 polymer ?
#
loop_
_entity_poly.entity_id
_entity_poly.type
_entity_poly.pdbx_seq_one_letter_code
_entity_poly.pdbx_strand_id
1 'polypeptide(L)'
;GSAPKYAGQDKVNPTATILSGMLMLRHLGETKAADAVEQAVAGVIAAGTHVTYDLKPHRDDPTAVGTGQMAEAIAKQVQQLMA
;
A
#
# COMPACT_ATOMS: atom_id res chain seq x y z
N GLY A 1 12.15 2.46 -8.40
CA GLY A 1 13.09 1.88 -9.39
C GLY A 1 12.69 0.45 -9.71
N SER A 2 13.30 -0.18 -10.71
CA SER A 2 12.84 -1.48 -11.26
C SER A 2 12.99 -2.69 -10.34
N ALA A 3 13.84 -2.60 -9.30
CA ALA A 3 14.08 -3.65 -8.30
C ALA A 3 14.09 -5.09 -8.90
N PRO A 4 14.93 -5.34 -9.94
CA PRO A 4 14.79 -6.50 -10.83
C PRO A 4 14.89 -7.85 -10.12
N LYS A 5 15.64 -7.91 -9.00
CA LYS A 5 15.75 -9.10 -8.13
C LYS A 5 14.44 -9.56 -7.50
N TYR A 6 13.37 -8.75 -7.53
CA TYR A 6 12.05 -9.07 -6.98
C TYR A 6 10.95 -9.15 -8.04
N ALA A 7 11.30 -9.01 -9.32
CA ALA A 7 10.33 -9.06 -10.41
C ALA A 7 9.59 -10.41 -10.41
N GLY A 8 8.27 -10.37 -10.46
CA GLY A 8 7.40 -11.56 -10.51
C GLY A 8 7.28 -12.35 -9.19
N GLN A 9 7.81 -11.85 -8.08
CA GLN A 9 7.82 -12.59 -6.79
C GLN A 9 6.69 -12.21 -5.83
N ASP A 10 5.81 -11.27 -6.21
CA ASP A 10 4.73 -10.77 -5.34
C ASP A 10 5.22 -10.37 -3.93
N LYS A 11 6.41 -9.76 -3.83
CA LYS A 11 7.08 -9.53 -2.53
C LYS A 11 7.27 -8.06 -2.17
N VAL A 12 7.25 -7.16 -3.15
CA VAL A 12 7.64 -5.76 -2.97
C VAL A 12 6.49 -4.95 -2.38
N ASN A 13 6.81 -4.05 -1.46
CA ASN A 13 5.89 -3.05 -0.94
C ASN A 13 5.33 -2.13 -2.06
N PRO A 14 4.01 -2.12 -2.32
CA PRO A 14 3.40 -1.33 -3.39
C PRO A 14 3.20 0.15 -3.04
N THR A 15 3.44 0.56 -1.79
CA THR A 15 3.02 1.88 -1.27
C THR A 15 3.61 3.06 -2.01
N ALA A 16 4.87 2.99 -2.47
CA ALA A 16 5.49 4.08 -3.21
C ALA A 16 4.72 4.43 -4.51
N THR A 17 4.32 3.41 -5.27
CA THR A 17 3.53 3.59 -6.50
C THR A 17 2.12 4.08 -6.18
N ILE A 18 1.49 3.53 -5.14
CA ILE A 18 0.15 3.94 -4.71
C ILE A 18 0.14 5.40 -4.27
N LEU A 19 1.09 5.82 -3.44
CA LEU A 19 1.23 7.21 -2.99
C LEU A 19 1.60 8.16 -4.13
N SER A 20 2.29 7.68 -5.17
CA SER A 20 2.47 8.48 -6.40
C SER A 20 1.14 8.72 -7.11
N GLY A 21 0.26 7.71 -7.14
CA GLY A 21 -1.12 7.87 -7.60
C GLY A 21 -1.95 8.83 -6.74
N MET A 22 -1.77 8.80 -5.41
CA MET A 22 -2.37 9.79 -4.51
C MET A 22 -1.91 11.22 -4.84
N LEU A 23 -0.61 11.44 -5.06
CA LEU A 23 -0.09 12.75 -5.46
C LEU A 23 -0.67 13.21 -6.80
N MET A 24 -0.88 12.29 -7.74
CA MET A 24 -1.57 12.58 -9.00
C MET A 24 -3.03 13.01 -8.77
N LEU A 25 -3.78 12.31 -7.92
CA LEU A 25 -5.15 12.71 -7.55
C LEU A 25 -5.17 14.11 -6.95
N ARG A 26 -4.24 14.40 -6.03
CA ARG A 26 -4.08 15.74 -5.44
C ARG A 26 -3.81 16.81 -6.50
N HIS A 27 -2.93 16.52 -7.47
CA HIS A 27 -2.63 17.43 -8.58
C HIS A 27 -3.83 17.70 -9.49
N LEU A 28 -4.69 16.70 -9.70
CA LEU A 28 -5.92 16.83 -10.49
C LEU A 28 -7.08 17.52 -9.73
N GLY A 29 -6.88 17.87 -8.46
CA GLY A 29 -7.92 18.47 -7.61
C GLY A 29 -8.84 17.45 -6.93
N GLU A 30 -8.63 16.15 -7.13
CA GLU A 30 -9.38 15.04 -6.54
C GLU A 30 -9.01 14.82 -5.06
N THR A 31 -9.19 15.86 -4.26
CA THR A 31 -8.69 15.97 -2.88
C THR A 31 -9.30 14.89 -1.98
N LYS A 32 -10.61 14.63 -2.07
CA LYS A 32 -11.29 13.59 -1.28
C LYS A 32 -10.73 12.19 -1.56
N ALA A 33 -10.49 11.87 -2.83
CA ALA A 33 -9.92 10.59 -3.22
C ALA A 33 -8.45 10.48 -2.78
N ALA A 34 -7.67 11.55 -2.91
CA ALA A 34 -6.29 11.60 -2.43
C ALA A 34 -6.20 11.35 -0.91
N ASP A 35 -7.05 12.04 -0.13
CA ASP A 35 -7.12 11.86 1.33
C ASP A 35 -7.51 10.42 1.71
N ALA A 36 -8.47 9.83 1.01
CA ALA A 36 -8.88 8.45 1.26
C ALA A 36 -7.73 7.46 0.99
N VAL A 37 -6.96 7.64 -0.08
CA VAL A 37 -5.78 6.80 -0.38
C VAL A 37 -4.68 6.99 0.67
N GLU A 38 -4.37 8.23 1.05
CA GLU A 38 -3.36 8.54 2.07
C GLU A 38 -3.72 7.90 3.43
N GLN A 39 -4.97 8.08 3.87
CA GLN A 39 -5.47 7.51 5.12
C GLN A 39 -5.52 5.97 5.08
N ALA A 40 -5.91 5.37 3.95
CA ALA A 40 -5.93 3.92 3.78
C ALA A 40 -4.52 3.31 3.87
N VAL A 41 -3.53 3.91 3.19
CA VAL A 41 -2.13 3.46 3.27
C VAL A 41 -1.63 3.56 4.70
N ALA A 42 -1.85 4.70 5.37
CA ALA A 42 -1.45 4.90 6.76
C ALA A 42 -2.12 3.87 7.70
N GLY A 43 -3.42 3.61 7.52
CA GLY A 43 -4.17 2.65 8.31
C GLY A 43 -3.68 1.21 8.17
N VAL A 44 -3.42 0.74 6.94
CA VAL A 44 -2.89 -0.61 6.70
C VAL A 44 -1.50 -0.78 7.28
N ILE A 45 -0.63 0.22 7.13
CA ILE A 45 0.72 0.20 7.72
C ILE A 45 0.63 0.18 9.25
N ALA A 46 -0.19 1.04 9.85
CA ALA A 46 -0.35 1.12 11.30
C ALA A 46 -0.93 -0.16 11.90
N ALA A 47 -1.82 -0.85 11.18
CA ALA A 47 -2.37 -2.14 11.61
C ALA A 47 -1.33 -3.27 11.57
N GLY A 48 -0.33 -3.20 10.67
CA GLY A 48 0.79 -4.14 10.59
C GLY A 48 0.44 -5.59 10.21
N THR A 49 -0.85 -5.91 10.02
CA THR A 49 -1.32 -7.27 9.72
C THR A 49 -1.16 -7.66 8.25
N HIS A 50 -1.44 -6.74 7.33
CA HIS A 50 -1.40 -6.96 5.88
C HIS A 50 -0.29 -6.14 5.22
N VAL A 51 0.93 -6.24 5.77
CA VAL A 51 2.11 -5.53 5.25
C VAL A 51 3.16 -6.50 4.72
N THR A 52 3.91 -6.02 3.73
CA THR A 52 5.04 -6.72 3.11
C THR A 52 6.23 -6.85 4.06
N TYR A 53 7.15 -7.76 3.73
CA TYR A 53 8.27 -8.15 4.60
C TYR A 53 9.17 -6.99 5.06
N ASP A 54 9.30 -5.92 4.27
CA ASP A 54 10.12 -4.76 4.60
C ASP A 54 9.50 -3.84 5.66
N LEU A 55 8.19 -3.99 5.93
CA LEU A 55 7.47 -3.25 6.97
C LEU A 55 7.24 -4.06 8.25
N LYS A 56 7.61 -5.34 8.28
CA LYS A 56 7.58 -6.16 9.50
C LYS A 56 8.78 -5.83 10.40
N PRO A 57 8.67 -6.02 11.73
CA PRO A 57 9.81 -5.83 12.64
C PRO A 57 11.01 -6.70 12.26
N HIS A 58 10.74 -7.89 11.73
CA HIS A 58 11.73 -8.82 11.21
C HIS A 58 11.36 -9.21 9.77
N ARG A 59 12.36 -9.22 8.86
CA ARG A 59 12.14 -9.45 7.42
C ARG A 59 11.78 -10.89 7.06
N ASP A 60 11.98 -11.81 8.00
CA ASP A 60 11.67 -13.23 7.93
C ASP A 60 10.36 -13.59 8.66
N ASP A 61 9.61 -12.59 9.13
CA ASP A 61 8.29 -12.79 9.73
C ASP A 61 7.37 -13.53 8.74
N PRO A 62 6.91 -14.76 9.09
CA PRO A 62 6.10 -15.58 8.20
C PRO A 62 4.69 -15.01 7.95
N THR A 63 4.30 -13.97 8.69
CA THR A 63 3.02 -13.26 8.52
C THR A 63 3.12 -12.10 7.52
N ALA A 64 4.28 -11.86 6.91
CA ALA A 64 4.41 -10.92 5.80
C ALA A 64 3.54 -11.35 4.62
N VAL A 65 2.73 -10.43 4.10
CA VAL A 65 1.87 -10.69 2.95
C VAL A 65 2.56 -10.28 1.64
N GLY A 66 2.02 -10.76 0.52
CA GLY A 66 2.50 -10.38 -0.81
C GLY A 66 2.11 -8.96 -1.24
N THR A 67 2.68 -8.50 -2.35
CA THR A 67 2.37 -7.20 -2.98
C THR A 67 0.87 -7.05 -3.22
N GLY A 68 0.25 -8.06 -3.85
CA GLY A 68 -1.18 -8.06 -4.18
C GLY A 68 -2.07 -8.00 -2.94
N GLN A 69 -1.73 -8.78 -1.91
CA GLN A 69 -2.52 -8.82 -0.66
C GLN A 69 -2.48 -7.49 0.10
N MET A 70 -1.31 -6.85 0.17
CA MET A 70 -1.20 -5.51 0.76
C MET A 70 -1.97 -4.46 -0.05
N ALA A 71 -1.91 -4.54 -1.39
CA ALA A 71 -2.67 -3.64 -2.26
C ALA A 71 -4.20 -3.81 -2.11
N GLU A 72 -4.68 -5.05 -2.01
CA GLU A 72 -6.10 -5.35 -1.77
C GLU A 72 -6.58 -4.81 -0.42
N ALA A 73 -5.76 -4.95 0.64
CA ALA A 73 -6.07 -4.39 1.94
C ALA A 73 -6.22 -2.86 1.90
N ILE A 74 -5.31 -2.19 1.17
CA ILE A 74 -5.39 -0.74 0.96
C ILE A 74 -6.64 -0.38 0.17
N ALA A 75 -6.92 -1.06 -0.95
CA ALA A 75 -8.08 -0.79 -1.80
C ALA A 75 -9.40 -0.93 -1.03
N LYS A 76 -9.54 -1.98 -0.21
CA LYS A 76 -10.70 -2.17 0.66
C LYS A 76 -10.87 -1.03 1.65
N GLN A 77 -9.79 -0.56 2.25
CA GLN A 77 -9.86 0.56 3.19
C GLN A 77 -10.20 1.89 2.51
N VAL A 78 -9.73 2.12 1.28
CA VAL A 78 -10.18 3.26 0.46
C VAL A 78 -11.68 3.21 0.22
N GLN A 79 -12.23 2.05 -0.18
CA GLN A 79 -13.67 1.88 -0.40
C GLN A 79 -14.49 2.21 0.86
N GLN A 80 -14.00 1.82 2.04
CA GLN A 80 -14.66 2.10 3.32
C GLN A 80 -14.64 3.59 3.68
N LEU A 81 -13.55 4.30 3.38
CA LEU A 81 -13.42 5.74 3.65
C LEU A 81 -14.22 6.60 2.66
N MET A 82 -14.58 6.04 1.49
CA MET A 82 -15.33 6.73 0.45
C MET A 82 -16.85 6.45 0.46
N ALA A 83 -17.28 5.43 1.20
CA ALA A 83 -18.70 5.11 1.43
C ALA A 83 -19.39 6.20 2.28
#